data_AF-A0A966FCJ7-F1
#
_entry.id   AF-A0A966FCJ7-F1
#
_cell.length_a   1.000
_cell.length_b   1.000
_cell.length_c   1.000
_cell.angle_alpha   90.00
_cell.angle_beta   90.00
_cell.angle_gamma   90.00
#
_symmetry.space_group_name_H-M   'P 1'
#
loop_
_entity.id
_entity.type
_entity.pdbx_description
1 polymer ?
#
loop_
_entity_poly.entity_id
_entity_poly.type
_entity_poly.pdbx_seq_one_letter_code
_entity_poly.pdbx_strand_id
1 'polypeptide(L)' 'MAKQCAICGKKSQMVWKLKKLRGKYNPTIQKRKYPNLQWVRLPSGKRVLACTKCIKALAKRK' A
#
# COMPACT_ATOMS: atom_id res chain seq x y z
N MET A 1 0.36 4.51 16.34
CA MET A 1 -0.40 4.91 15.12
C MET A 1 -0.45 3.76 14.13
N ALA A 2 -1.63 3.42 13.59
CA ALA A 2 -1.75 2.37 12.59
C ALA A 2 -0.99 2.76 11.31
N LYS A 3 -0.14 1.88 10.77
CA LYS A 3 0.51 2.04 9.45
C LYS A 3 -0.53 1.88 8.33
N GLN A 4 -1.42 2.85 8.23
CA GLN A 4 -2.55 2.87 7.30
C GLN A 4 -2.52 4.16 6.48
N CYS A 5 -2.94 4.06 5.23
CA CYS A 5 -3.15 5.26 4.41
C CYS A 5 -4.33 6.07 4.93
N ALA A 6 -4.12 7.36 5.24
CA ALA A 6 -5.18 8.25 5.71
C ALA A 6 -6.27 8.55 4.65
N ILE A 7 -5.98 8.36 3.36
CA ILE A 7 -6.88 8.71 2.25
C ILE A 7 -7.76 7.52 1.83
N CYS A 8 -7.16 6.36 1.59
CA CYS A 8 -7.87 5.17 1.09
C CYS A 8 -7.95 4.02 2.09
N GLY A 9 -7.46 4.21 3.31
CA GLY A 9 -7.55 3.20 4.36
C GLY A 9 -6.72 1.94 4.12
N LYS A 10 -5.83 1.89 3.11
CA LYS A 10 -4.99 0.70 2.84
C LYS A 10 -4.15 0.32 4.05
N LYS A 11 -4.27 -0.94 4.47
CA LYS A 11 -3.51 -1.58 5.55
C LYS A 11 -2.58 -2.66 4.99
N SER A 12 -1.68 -3.17 5.82
CA SER A 12 -0.90 -4.36 5.47
C SER A 12 -1.81 -5.57 5.32
N GLN A 13 -1.48 -6.47 4.40
CA GLN A 13 -2.20 -7.73 4.19
C GLN A 13 -1.24 -8.91 4.26
N MET A 14 -1.73 -10.05 4.74
CA MET A 14 -1.02 -11.33 4.67
C MET A 14 -1.32 -11.97 3.32
N VAL A 15 -0.26 -12.34 2.59
CA VAL A 15 -0.40 -12.94 1.26
C VAL A 15 0.51 -14.15 1.16
N TRP A 16 0.01 -15.22 0.54
CA TRP A 16 0.81 -16.39 0.22
C TRP A 16 1.83 -16.09 -0.88
N LYS A 17 3.08 -16.48 -0.65
CA LYS A 17 4.06 -16.59 -1.72
C LYS A 17 3.76 -17.87 -2.50
N LEU A 18 3.46 -17.72 -3.78
CA LEU A 18 3.21 -18.83 -4.67
C LEU A 18 4.48 -19.17 -5.45
N LYS A 19 4.81 -20.46 -5.58
CA LYS A 19 5.86 -20.96 -6.48
C LYS A 19 5.21 -21.75 -7.60
N LYS A 20 5.45 -21.35 -8.86
CA LYS A 20 5.06 -22.15 -10.03
C LYS A 20 6.06 -23.29 -10.17
N LEU A 21 5.58 -24.52 -10.15
CA LEU A 21 6.43 -25.69 -10.35
C LEU A 21 6.44 -26.07 -11.84
N ARG A 22 5.33 -26.55 -12.37
CA ARG A 22 5.15 -26.85 -13.80
C ARG A 22 3.86 -26.21 -14.33
N GLY A 23 2.69 -26.76 -13.97
CA GLY A 23 1.38 -26.24 -14.39
C GLY A 23 0.67 -25.36 -13.35
N LYS A 24 0.80 -25.67 -12.05
CA LYS A 24 0.05 -25.02 -10.97
C LYS A 24 0.96 -24.20 -10.05
N TYR A 25 0.39 -23.14 -9.48
CA TYR A 25 1.01 -22.36 -8.41
C TYR A 25 0.73 -23.02 -7.05
N ASN A 26 1.79 -23.34 -6.31
CA ASN A 26 1.67 -23.90 -4.96
C ASN A 26 1.98 -22.82 -3.91
N PRO A 27 1.12 -22.58 -2.90
CA PRO A 27 1.45 -21.75 -1.74
C PRO A 27 2.63 -22.33 -0.97
N THR A 28 3.54 -21.45 -0.55
CA THR A 28 4.75 -21.80 0.19
C THR A 28 4.72 -21.20 1.59
N ILE A 29 5.02 -19.91 1.71
CA ILE A 29 5.04 -19.18 2.97
C ILE A 29 4.06 -18.01 2.91
N GLN A 30 3.44 -17.66 4.04
CA GLN A 30 2.72 -16.41 4.15
C GLN A 30 3.72 -15.28 4.41
N LYS A 31 3.61 -14.19 3.65
CA LYS A 31 4.40 -12.98 3.84
C LYS A 31 3.48 -11.78 3.97
N ARG A 32 3.76 -10.92 4.95
CA ARG A 32 3.09 -9.63 5.08
C ARG A 32 3.55 -8.68 3.98
N LYS A 33 2.59 -8.08 3.28
CA LYS A 33 2.81 -7.02 2.30
C LYS A 33 2.32 -5.71 2.89
N TYR A 34 3.20 -4.72 2.93
CA TYR A 34 2.89 -3.39 3.44
C TYR A 34 2.54 -2.46 2.28
N PRO A 35 1.58 -1.54 2.46
CA PRO A 35 1.37 -0.46 1.51
C PRO A 35 2.61 0.44 1.48
N ASN A 36 2.96 0.95 0.30
CA ASN A 36 4.00 1.97 0.16
C ASN A 36 3.45 3.31 0.66
N LEU A 37 3.66 3.57 1.96
CA LEU A 37 3.20 4.76 2.68
C LEU A 37 4.31 5.81 2.71
N GLN A 38 3.96 7.04 2.36
CA GLN A 38 4.85 8.18 2.36
C GLN A 38 4.13 9.39 2.97
N TRP A 39 4.90 10.30 3.56
CA TRP A 39 4.37 11.56 4.06
C TRP A 39 4.07 12.53 2.92
N VAL A 40 2.89 13.15 2.94
CA VAL A 40 2.49 14.17 1.97
C VAL A 40 1.85 15.35 2.69
N ARG A 41 2.03 16.56 2.16
CA ARG A 41 1.27 17.75 2.56
C ARG A 41 0.01 17.86 1.70
N LEU A 42 -1.14 17.93 2.35
CA LEU A 42 -2.41 18.22 1.69
C LEU A 42 -2.47 19.70 1.29
N PRO A 43 -3.33 20.07 0.32
CA PRO A 43 -3.60 21.48 -0.01
C PRO A 43 -4.08 22.30 1.19
N SER A 44 -4.71 21.64 2.18
CA SER A 44 -5.10 22.22 3.47
C SER A 44 -3.94 22.49 4.44
N GLY A 45 -2.68 22.30 4.02
CA GLY A 45 -1.47 22.52 4.83
C GLY A 45 -1.12 21.37 5.79
N LYS A 46 -2.06 20.46 6.07
CA LYS A 46 -1.85 19.32 6.99
C LYS A 46 -0.93 18.25 6.38
N ARG A 47 -0.06 17.68 7.20
CA ARG A 47 0.80 16.55 6.81
C ARG A 47 0.13 15.22 7.19
N VAL A 48 -0.03 14.33 6.21
CA VAL A 48 -0.68 13.03 6.41
C VAL A 48 0.16 11.89 5.82
N LEU A 49 0.03 10.71 6.41
CA LEU A 49 0.63 9.49 5.88
C LEU A 49 -0.32 8.90 4.81
N ALA A 50 0.12 8.91 3.56
CA ALA A 50 -0.69 8.45 2.43
C ALA A 50 0.08 7.46 1.56
N CYS A 51 -0.64 6.58 0.84
CA CYS A 51 0.03 5.67 -0.09
C CYS A 51 0.43 6.41 -1.36
N THR A 52 1.51 5.95 -2.00
CA THR A 52 2.05 6.56 -3.22
C THR A 52 1.03 6.68 -4.36
N LYS A 53 0.09 5.74 -4.49
CA LYS A 53 -1.02 5.82 -5.47
C LYS A 53 -1.93 7.03 -5.21
N CYS A 54 -2.27 7.30 -3.96
CA CYS A 54 -3.09 8.46 -3.59
C CYS A 54 -2.32 9.77 -3.75
N ILE A 55 -1.02 9.79 -3.43
CA ILE A 55 -0.16 10.96 -3.65
C ILE A 55 -0.09 11.30 -5.14
N LYS A 56 0.12 10.30 -6.00
CA LYS A 56 0.13 10.49 -7.46
C LYS A 56 -1.20 11.02 -7.98
N ALA A 57 -2.33 10.58 -7.42
CA ALA A 57 -3.65 11.08 -7.81
C ALA A 57 -3.86 12.54 -7.36
N LEU A 58 -3.38 12.92 -6.17
CA LEU A 58 -3.42 14.30 -5.69
C LEU A 58 -2.62 15.24 -6.61
N ALA A 59 -1.43 14.82 -7.07
CA ALA A 59 -0.59 15.64 -7.94
C ALA A 59 -1.21 15.93 -9.32
N LYS A 60 -2.15 15.10 -9.80
CA LYS A 60 -2.82 15.31 -11.10
C LYS A 60 -3.97 16.33 -11.07
N ARG A 61 -4.46 16.67 -9.87
CA ARG A 61 -5.56 17.62 -9.66
C ARG A 61 -5.07 19.01 -9.25
N LYS A 62 -3.75 19.18 -9.24
CA LYS A 62 -3.07 20.45 -9.03
C LYS A 62 -2.84 21.09 -10.39
#